data_AF-A0A7D5R6G3-F1
#
_entry.id   AF-A0A7D5R6G3-F1
#
_cell.length_a   1.000
_cell.length_b   1.000
_cell.length_c   1.000
_cell.angle_alpha   90.00
_cell.angle_beta   90.00
_cell.angle_gamma   90.00
#
_symmetry.space_group_name_H-M   'P 1'
#
loop_
_entity.id
_entity.type
_entity.pdbx_description
1 polymer ?
#
loop_
_entity_poly.entity_id
_entity_poly.type
_entity_poly.pdbx_seq_one_letter_code
_entity_poly.pdbx_strand_id
1 'polypeptide(L)'
;MEFRIFYALLPLLIISTGTTFAQESLLSIETDDNNYDEGDTIVIFGNVNTIIGETPVLVQIIHEGAIIEIAQITVGQDGTFTKIIIAEGGVWKKGGEYTIRAFYQEHVAESTFSFIPKSEAIEITTNFEVDAGSKGTFDVKYTIRGGAVKNMIVDSEMFELIVQIDAIDEGMITLDLPREFIGAEKQDGKDEKFIILIDGIEALHQESVVGSDSRVITINFEQEDSDIEIIGTYVVPEFSTIAVMILIVGIMATIAMTRNKIQIKI
;
A
#
# COMPACT_ATOMS: atom_id res chain seq x y z
N MET A 1 62.02 26.61 13.05
CA MET A 1 60.68 26.03 12.90
C MET A 1 60.69 25.32 11.56
N GLU A 2 60.94 24.01 11.55
CA GLU A 2 61.07 23.24 10.31
C GLU A 2 59.69 22.88 9.75
N PHE A 3 59.43 23.23 8.50
CA PHE A 3 58.24 22.80 7.77
C PHE A 3 58.58 21.55 6.96
N ARG A 4 58.03 20.40 7.38
CA ARG A 4 58.03 19.16 6.60
C ARG A 4 56.83 19.19 5.66
N ILE A 5 57.06 19.30 4.36
CA ILE A 5 56.03 19.15 3.32
C ILE A 5 55.91 17.66 3.01
N PHE A 6 54.79 17.04 3.40
CA PHE A 6 54.41 15.70 2.97
C PHE A 6 53.78 15.79 1.57
N TYR A 7 54.38 15.13 0.58
CA TYR A 7 53.72 14.87 -0.69
C TYR A 7 52.77 13.67 -0.52
N ALA A 8 51.47 13.93 -0.46
CA ALA A 8 50.46 12.88 -0.58
C ALA A 8 50.25 12.58 -2.08
N LEU A 9 50.68 11.40 -2.52
CA LEU A 9 50.44 10.89 -3.86
C LEU A 9 48.99 10.41 -3.94
N LEU A 10 48.13 11.17 -4.63
CA LEU A 10 46.72 10.82 -4.85
C LEU A 10 46.64 9.80 -6.01
N PRO A 11 46.22 8.54 -5.79
CA PRO A 11 45.98 7.64 -6.91
C PRO A 11 44.72 8.11 -7.66
N LEU A 12 44.90 8.50 -8.93
CA LEU A 12 43.81 8.85 -9.84
C LEU A 12 43.06 7.54 -10.21
N LEU A 13 41.85 7.38 -9.68
CA LEU A 13 40.99 6.23 -9.97
C LEU A 13 40.40 6.43 -11.38
N ILE A 14 40.92 5.69 -12.36
CA ILE A 14 40.32 5.63 -13.70
C ILE A 14 39.07 4.75 -13.58
N ILE A 15 37.91 5.39 -13.47
CA ILE A 15 36.63 4.68 -13.60
C ILE A 15 36.50 4.35 -15.09
N SER A 16 36.91 3.14 -15.45
CA SER A 16 36.59 2.54 -16.74
C SER A 16 35.08 2.40 -16.81
N THR A 17 34.39 3.34 -17.46
CA THR A 17 33.02 3.14 -17.92
C THR A 17 33.10 2.10 -19.03
N GLY A 18 33.09 0.82 -18.66
CA GLY A 18 32.85 -0.25 -19.61
C GLY A 18 31.49 0.04 -20.23
N THR A 19 31.46 0.35 -21.51
CA THR A 19 30.22 0.28 -22.29
C THR A 19 29.78 -1.16 -22.23
N THR A 20 28.72 -1.43 -21.45
CA THR A 20 28.03 -2.70 -21.54
C THR A 20 27.41 -2.74 -22.95
N PHE A 21 27.96 -3.58 -23.83
CA PHE A 21 27.28 -3.85 -25.08
C PHE A 21 26.06 -4.70 -24.72
N ALA A 22 24.88 -4.08 -24.67
CA ALA A 22 23.63 -4.81 -24.71
C ALA A 22 23.61 -5.53 -26.07
N GLN A 23 23.84 -6.85 -26.05
CA GLN A 23 23.55 -7.68 -27.20
C GLN A 23 22.03 -7.59 -27.41
N GLU A 24 21.57 -7.02 -28.51
CA GLU A 24 20.14 -7.04 -28.83
C GLU A 24 19.71 -8.50 -28.95
N SER A 25 19.02 -8.99 -27.93
CA SER A 25 18.48 -10.34 -27.90
C SER A 25 17.39 -10.43 -28.97
N LEU A 26 17.44 -11.46 -29.82
CA LEU A 26 16.44 -11.68 -30.87
C LEU A 26 15.04 -11.94 -30.31
N LEU A 27 14.96 -12.34 -29.04
CA LEU A 27 13.75 -12.63 -28.30
C LEU A 27 13.85 -12.02 -26.90
N SER A 28 12.80 -11.36 -26.45
CA SER A 28 12.64 -10.91 -25.06
C SER A 28 11.34 -11.43 -24.48
N ILE A 29 11.28 -11.56 -23.15
CA ILE A 29 10.05 -11.84 -22.41
C ILE A 29 10.17 -11.22 -21.01
N GLU A 30 9.15 -10.47 -20.63
CA GLU A 30 9.03 -9.81 -19.34
C GLU A 30 7.56 -9.86 -18.90
N THR A 31 7.33 -9.43 -17.67
CA THR A 31 6.02 -9.20 -17.08
C THR A 31 5.86 -7.72 -16.75
N ASP A 32 4.63 -7.28 -16.55
CA ASP A 32 4.35 -5.89 -16.15
C ASP A 32 4.79 -5.56 -14.73
N ASP A 33 4.95 -6.58 -13.88
CA ASP A 33 5.53 -6.51 -12.55
C ASP A 33 6.45 -7.73 -12.27
N ASN A 34 7.24 -7.64 -11.21
CA ASN A 34 8.09 -8.71 -10.69
C ASN A 34 7.50 -9.38 -9.43
N ASN A 35 6.42 -8.85 -8.85
CA ASN A 35 5.71 -9.46 -7.73
C ASN A 35 4.21 -9.51 -8.03
N TYR A 36 3.54 -10.57 -7.57
CA TYR A 36 2.11 -10.76 -7.75
C TYR A 36 1.49 -11.49 -6.57
N ASP A 37 0.30 -11.08 -6.18
CA ASP A 37 -0.56 -11.77 -5.24
C ASP A 37 -1.63 -12.62 -5.95
N GLU A 38 -2.22 -13.55 -5.20
CA GLU A 38 -3.35 -14.34 -5.70
C GLU A 38 -4.55 -13.47 -6.07
N GLY A 39 -4.91 -13.54 -7.36
CA GLY A 39 -5.97 -12.76 -7.99
C GLY A 39 -5.46 -11.67 -8.92
N ASP A 40 -4.16 -11.37 -8.93
CA ASP A 40 -3.59 -10.34 -9.79
C ASP A 40 -3.61 -10.75 -11.25
N THR A 41 -3.59 -9.74 -12.12
CA THR A 41 -3.49 -9.93 -13.56
C THR A 41 -2.04 -9.79 -13.98
N ILE A 42 -1.44 -10.87 -14.45
CA ILE A 42 -0.07 -10.87 -14.98
C ILE A 42 -0.15 -10.63 -16.49
N VAL A 43 0.49 -9.57 -16.97
CA VAL A 43 0.64 -9.27 -18.38
C VAL A 43 2.04 -9.67 -18.83
N ILE A 44 2.14 -10.82 -19.48
CA ILE A 44 3.37 -11.31 -20.09
C ILE A 44 3.51 -10.69 -21.46
N PHE A 45 4.63 -10.02 -21.74
CA PHE A 45 4.90 -9.43 -23.04
C PHE A 45 6.36 -9.61 -23.47
N GLY A 46 6.60 -9.46 -24.76
CA GLY A 46 7.94 -9.56 -25.32
C GLY A 46 7.98 -9.19 -26.78
N ASN A 47 9.19 -9.23 -27.35
CA ASN A 47 9.42 -8.92 -28.75
C ASN A 47 10.27 -10.00 -29.43
N VAL A 48 9.99 -10.22 -30.72
CA VAL A 48 10.81 -10.97 -31.65
C VAL A 48 11.36 -10.01 -32.71
N ASN A 49 12.67 -9.79 -32.70
CA ASN A 49 13.31 -8.84 -33.62
C ASN A 49 13.25 -9.29 -35.09
N THR A 50 13.18 -10.60 -35.35
CA THR A 50 13.13 -11.17 -36.72
C THR A 50 12.00 -12.16 -36.85
N ILE A 51 10.91 -11.73 -37.50
CA ILE A 51 9.71 -12.53 -37.72
C ILE A 51 9.92 -13.46 -38.91
N ILE A 52 9.68 -14.76 -38.71
CA ILE A 52 9.77 -15.79 -39.73
C ILE A 52 8.36 -16.32 -40.02
N GLY A 53 7.76 -15.87 -41.12
CA GLY A 53 6.44 -16.31 -41.54
C GLY A 53 5.37 -16.13 -40.44
N GLU A 54 4.58 -17.18 -40.21
CA GLU A 54 3.55 -17.23 -39.16
C GLU A 54 4.01 -18.07 -37.95
N THR A 55 5.33 -18.22 -37.74
CA THR A 55 5.85 -18.99 -36.59
C THR A 55 5.39 -18.34 -35.28
N PRO A 56 4.70 -19.07 -34.38
CA PRO A 56 4.28 -18.54 -33.08
C PRO A 56 5.44 -18.58 -32.06
N VAL A 57 5.32 -17.79 -31.01
CA VAL A 57 6.14 -17.91 -29.79
C VAL A 57 5.47 -18.91 -28.86
N LEU A 58 6.23 -19.87 -28.33
CA LEU A 58 5.76 -20.74 -27.26
C LEU A 58 6.16 -20.11 -25.92
N VAL A 59 5.19 -19.79 -25.08
CA VAL A 59 5.41 -19.30 -23.72
C VAL A 59 5.14 -20.41 -22.71
N GLN A 60 6.01 -20.56 -21.73
CA GLN A 60 5.87 -21.46 -20.59
C GLN A 60 6.02 -20.69 -19.29
N ILE A 61 5.22 -21.08 -18.29
CA ILE A 61 5.38 -20.65 -16.89
C ILE A 61 5.76 -21.88 -16.09
N ILE A 62 6.84 -21.78 -15.32
CA ILE A 62 7.42 -22.89 -14.56
C ILE A 62 7.56 -22.47 -13.10
N HIS A 63 7.18 -23.37 -12.18
CA HIS A 63 7.41 -23.20 -10.75
C HIS A 63 7.86 -24.53 -10.14
N GLU A 64 8.92 -24.52 -9.34
CA GLU A 64 9.55 -25.72 -8.76
C GLU A 64 9.84 -26.85 -9.79
N GLY A 65 10.13 -26.48 -11.05
CA GLY A 65 10.37 -27.41 -12.15
C GLY A 65 9.12 -28.03 -12.78
N ALA A 66 7.92 -27.70 -12.30
CA ALA A 66 6.65 -28.07 -12.92
C ALA A 66 6.16 -26.99 -13.89
N ILE A 67 5.61 -27.41 -15.05
CA ILE A 67 4.95 -26.49 -15.98
C ILE A 67 3.57 -26.14 -15.43
N ILE A 68 3.36 -24.86 -15.16
CA ILE A 68 2.12 -24.29 -14.65
C ILE A 68 1.19 -23.94 -15.81
N GLU A 69 1.73 -23.30 -16.84
CA GLU A 69 0.99 -22.84 -18.01
C GLU A 69 1.87 -23.02 -19.25
N ILE A 70 1.24 -23.34 -20.39
CA ILE A 70 1.89 -23.36 -21.69
C ILE A 70 0.95 -22.80 -22.75
N ALA A 71 1.45 -21.87 -23.56
CA ALA A 71 0.64 -21.19 -24.57
C ALA A 71 1.44 -20.94 -25.85
N GLN A 72 0.80 -21.11 -27.01
CA GLN A 72 1.33 -20.64 -28.29
C GLN A 72 0.69 -19.29 -28.62
N ILE A 73 1.52 -18.29 -28.91
CA ILE A 73 1.11 -16.91 -29.16
C ILE A 73 1.54 -16.52 -30.57
N THR A 74 0.59 -16.04 -31.37
CA THR A 74 0.88 -15.46 -32.68
C THR A 74 1.62 -14.13 -32.49
N VAL A 75 2.72 -13.95 -33.21
CA VAL A 75 3.51 -12.72 -33.17
C VAL A 75 2.86 -11.64 -34.03
N GLY A 76 2.74 -10.43 -33.49
CA GLY A 76 2.28 -9.25 -34.21
C GLY A 76 3.22 -8.88 -35.37
N GLN A 77 2.71 -8.08 -36.32
CA GLN A 77 3.53 -7.62 -37.46
C GLN A 77 4.70 -6.72 -37.04
N ASP A 78 4.62 -6.14 -35.85
CA ASP A 78 5.65 -5.33 -35.19
C ASP A 78 6.60 -6.16 -34.32
N GLY A 79 6.46 -7.48 -34.32
CA GLY A 79 7.29 -8.42 -33.54
C GLY A 79 6.80 -8.61 -32.10
N THR A 80 5.76 -7.90 -31.67
CA THR A 80 5.27 -8.00 -30.29
C THR A 80 4.42 -9.23 -30.07
N PHE A 81 4.43 -9.75 -28.84
CA PHE A 81 3.47 -10.75 -28.39
C PHE A 81 3.06 -10.46 -26.95
N THR A 82 1.82 -10.80 -26.60
CA THR A 82 1.26 -10.54 -25.27
C THR A 82 0.35 -11.69 -24.85
N LYS A 83 0.40 -12.03 -23.56
CA LYS A 83 -0.50 -12.98 -22.91
C LYS A 83 -0.90 -12.44 -21.56
N ILE A 84 -2.21 -12.41 -21.31
CA ILE A 84 -2.78 -12.03 -20.03
C ILE A 84 -3.22 -13.30 -19.31
N ILE A 85 -2.87 -13.40 -18.03
CA ILE A 85 -3.33 -14.45 -17.13
C ILE A 85 -3.79 -13.84 -15.81
N ILE A 86 -4.66 -14.54 -15.10
CA ILE A 86 -5.01 -14.21 -13.72
C ILE A 86 -4.28 -15.23 -12.84
N ALA A 87 -3.54 -14.76 -11.84
CA ALA A 87 -2.80 -15.58 -10.88
C ALA A 87 -3.75 -16.24 -9.86
N GLU A 88 -4.74 -16.97 -10.35
CA GLU A 88 -5.80 -17.61 -9.57
C GLU A 88 -6.10 -19.02 -10.09
N GLY A 89 -6.58 -19.89 -9.20
CA GLY A 89 -7.10 -21.20 -9.56
C GLY A 89 -6.21 -22.36 -9.10
N GLY A 90 -6.48 -23.56 -9.61
CA GLY A 90 -5.94 -24.80 -9.05
C GLY A 90 -4.41 -24.95 -9.08
N VAL A 91 -3.72 -24.17 -9.91
CA VAL A 91 -2.27 -24.22 -10.13
C VAL A 91 -1.50 -23.12 -9.38
N TRP A 92 -2.18 -22.09 -8.88
CA TRP A 92 -1.61 -20.96 -8.13
C TRP A 92 -1.82 -21.18 -6.63
N LYS A 93 -1.06 -22.11 -6.04
CA LYS A 93 -1.27 -22.57 -4.65
C LYS A 93 -0.07 -22.42 -3.73
N LYS A 94 1.11 -22.22 -4.30
CA LYS A 94 2.37 -22.12 -3.56
C LYS A 94 3.03 -20.82 -3.93
N GLY A 95 3.52 -20.11 -2.93
CA GLY A 95 4.31 -18.92 -3.18
C GLY A 95 5.72 -19.25 -3.64
N GLY A 96 6.42 -18.22 -4.11
CA GLY A 96 7.83 -18.26 -4.47
C GLY A 96 8.10 -17.74 -5.87
N GLU A 97 9.29 -18.02 -6.37
CA GLU A 97 9.74 -17.58 -7.69
C GLU A 97 9.14 -18.47 -8.80
N TYR A 98 8.60 -17.81 -9.82
CA TYR A 98 8.10 -18.41 -11.06
C TYR A 98 9.00 -17.96 -12.21
N THR A 99 9.30 -18.87 -13.13
CA THR A 99 10.09 -18.59 -14.33
C THR A 99 9.17 -18.56 -15.55
N ILE A 100 9.20 -17.47 -16.31
CA ILE A 100 8.59 -17.39 -17.64
C ILE A 100 9.65 -17.64 -18.70
N ARG A 101 9.29 -18.41 -19.72
CA ARG A 101 10.17 -18.71 -20.85
C ARG A 101 9.44 -18.47 -22.16
N ALA A 102 10.07 -17.73 -23.06
CA ALA A 102 9.66 -17.65 -24.45
C ALA A 102 10.60 -18.50 -25.30
N PHE A 103 10.03 -19.30 -26.20
CA PHE A 103 10.76 -20.06 -27.20
C PHE A 103 10.34 -19.59 -28.59
N TYR A 104 11.34 -19.23 -29.40
CA TYR A 104 11.16 -18.87 -30.79
C TYR A 104 12.27 -19.49 -31.64
N GLN A 105 11.92 -20.55 -32.38
CA GLN A 105 12.88 -21.40 -33.08
C GLN A 105 13.93 -21.97 -32.10
N GLU A 106 15.22 -21.66 -32.32
CA GLU A 106 16.35 -22.08 -31.47
C GLU A 106 16.63 -21.09 -30.33
N HIS A 107 15.90 -19.97 -30.25
CA HIS A 107 16.15 -18.92 -29.25
C HIS A 107 15.21 -19.10 -28.05
N VAL A 108 15.78 -18.86 -26.87
CA VAL A 108 15.07 -18.88 -25.60
C VAL A 108 15.36 -17.57 -24.86
N ALA A 109 14.31 -16.96 -24.33
CA ALA A 109 14.40 -15.87 -23.38
C ALA A 109 13.71 -16.30 -22.10
N GLU A 110 14.26 -15.90 -20.95
CA GLU A 110 13.72 -16.22 -19.64
C GLU A 110 13.65 -14.96 -18.78
N SER A 111 12.62 -14.88 -17.94
CA SER A 111 12.51 -13.90 -16.86
C SER A 111 11.82 -14.56 -15.65
N THR A 112 11.78 -13.85 -14.53
CA THR A 112 11.25 -14.36 -13.26
C THR A 112 10.37 -13.34 -12.57
N PHE A 113 9.36 -13.82 -11.87
CA PHE A 113 8.54 -13.01 -10.95
C PHE A 113 8.25 -13.81 -9.67
N SER A 114 7.95 -13.12 -8.58
CA SER A 114 7.51 -13.72 -7.32
C SER A 114 5.99 -13.79 -7.27
N PHE A 115 5.46 -14.85 -6.69
CA PHE A 115 4.03 -15.01 -6.43
C PHE A 115 3.77 -15.31 -4.96
N ILE A 116 2.74 -14.71 -4.37
CA ILE A 116 2.31 -14.97 -2.98
C ILE A 116 0.83 -15.37 -2.97
N PRO A 117 0.49 -16.62 -2.58
CA PRO A 117 -0.89 -17.02 -2.41
C PRO A 117 -1.49 -16.38 -1.15
N LYS A 118 -2.81 -16.15 -1.15
CA LYS A 118 -3.50 -15.56 0.02
C LYS A 118 -3.32 -16.37 1.30
N SER A 119 -3.10 -17.67 1.19
CA SER A 119 -2.83 -18.55 2.34
C SER A 119 -1.46 -18.33 2.99
N GLU A 120 -0.49 -17.78 2.26
CA GLU A 120 0.88 -17.52 2.72
C GLU A 120 1.13 -16.04 2.98
N ALA A 121 0.21 -15.16 2.57
CA ALA A 121 0.23 -13.74 2.88
C ALA A 121 0.30 -13.51 4.40
N ILE A 122 1.34 -12.80 4.83
CA ILE A 122 1.50 -12.41 6.24
C ILE A 122 0.68 -11.14 6.46
N GLU A 123 -0.49 -11.29 7.06
CA GLU A 123 -1.29 -10.17 7.56
C GLU A 123 -0.98 -9.92 9.03
N ILE A 124 -0.60 -8.69 9.36
CA ILE A 124 -0.44 -8.26 10.74
C ILE A 124 -1.72 -7.54 11.14
N THR A 125 -2.47 -8.13 12.08
CA THR A 125 -3.65 -7.48 12.67
C THR A 125 -3.37 -7.12 14.12
N THR A 126 -3.41 -5.82 14.44
CA THR A 126 -3.22 -5.32 15.80
C THR A 126 -3.91 -3.97 15.99
N ASN A 127 -3.94 -3.46 17.22
CA ASN A 127 -4.35 -2.10 17.51
C ASN A 127 -3.12 -1.19 17.56
N PHE A 128 -3.28 0.03 17.06
CA PHE A 128 -2.36 1.14 17.29
C PHE A 128 -3.03 2.15 18.24
N GLU A 129 -2.39 2.45 19.37
CA GLU A 129 -2.87 3.48 20.30
C GLU A 129 -2.42 4.86 19.77
N VAL A 130 -3.37 5.64 19.27
CA VAL A 130 -3.15 6.97 18.70
C VAL A 130 -3.20 8.01 19.81
N ASP A 131 -2.18 8.87 19.89
CA ASP A 131 -2.13 10.00 20.81
C ASP A 131 -2.90 11.20 20.25
N ALA A 132 -3.99 11.58 20.91
CA ALA A 132 -4.81 12.75 20.60
C ALA A 132 -4.45 13.98 21.46
N GLY A 133 -3.26 13.98 22.07
CA GLY A 133 -2.74 15.04 22.91
C GLY A 133 -3.60 15.27 24.15
N SER A 134 -4.08 16.50 24.33
CA SER A 134 -4.89 16.86 25.51
C SER A 134 -6.26 16.16 25.58
N LYS A 135 -6.66 15.47 24.50
CA LYS A 135 -7.94 14.75 24.40
C LYS A 135 -7.83 13.27 24.78
N GLY A 136 -6.63 12.78 25.11
CA GLY A 136 -6.38 11.40 25.52
C GLY A 136 -5.81 10.56 24.38
N THR A 137 -6.09 9.27 24.40
CA THR A 137 -5.66 8.32 23.37
C THR A 137 -6.85 7.48 22.90
N PHE A 138 -6.74 6.92 21.70
CA PHE A 138 -7.74 6.00 21.15
C PHE A 138 -7.09 4.91 20.32
N ASP A 139 -7.70 3.73 20.28
CA ASP A 139 -7.19 2.60 19.51
C ASP A 139 -7.75 2.60 18.09
N VAL A 140 -6.88 2.46 17.11
CA VAL A 140 -7.24 2.11 15.73
C VAL A 140 -6.82 0.68 15.48
N LYS A 141 -7.79 -0.21 15.25
CA LYS A 141 -7.49 -1.57 14.81
C LYS A 141 -7.14 -1.54 13.34
N TYR A 142 -6.04 -2.18 12.97
CA TYR A 142 -5.62 -2.27 11.58
C TYR A 142 -5.17 -3.68 11.22
N THR A 143 -5.25 -3.98 9.92
CA THR A 143 -4.67 -5.14 9.28
C THR A 143 -3.81 -4.65 8.13
N ILE A 144 -2.52 -5.02 8.09
CA ILE A 144 -1.59 -4.63 7.03
C ILE A 144 -0.89 -5.85 6.43
N ARG A 145 -0.68 -5.82 5.12
CA ARG A 145 0.16 -6.71 4.32
C ARG A 145 1.03 -5.87 3.38
N GLY A 146 2.23 -6.32 3.04
CA GLY A 146 3.18 -5.59 2.18
C GLY A 146 4.02 -4.54 2.92
N GLY A 147 3.80 -4.38 4.23
CA GLY A 147 4.51 -3.39 5.03
C GLY A 147 4.23 -3.49 6.52
N ALA A 148 4.70 -2.48 7.25
CA ALA A 148 4.43 -2.31 8.67
C ALA A 148 3.99 -0.89 9.00
N VAL A 149 3.05 -0.71 9.92
CA VAL A 149 2.71 0.61 10.45
C VAL A 149 3.80 1.06 11.42
N LYS A 150 4.37 2.24 11.19
CA LYS A 150 5.35 2.89 12.06
C LYS A 150 4.67 3.78 13.10
N ASN A 151 3.69 4.57 12.67
CA ASN A 151 3.04 5.55 13.53
C ASN A 151 1.65 5.92 13.01
N MET A 152 0.83 6.51 13.88
CA MET A 152 -0.41 7.19 13.51
C MET A 152 -0.46 8.54 14.22
N ILE A 153 -0.67 9.62 13.46
CA ILE A 153 -0.58 11.00 13.92
C ILE A 153 -1.88 11.72 13.61
N VAL A 154 -2.43 12.40 14.61
CA VAL A 154 -3.61 13.25 14.43
C VAL A 154 -3.18 14.66 14.04
N ASP A 155 -3.71 15.16 12.93
CA ASP A 155 -3.70 16.58 12.58
C ASP A 155 -5.11 17.15 12.69
N SER A 156 -5.39 17.78 13.84
CA SER A 156 -6.68 18.41 14.10
C SER A 156 -6.93 19.68 13.29
N GLU A 157 -5.88 20.32 12.75
CA GLU A 157 -6.04 21.53 11.93
C GLU A 157 -6.53 21.17 10.53
N MET A 158 -6.09 20.01 10.01
CA MET A 158 -6.47 19.49 8.69
C MET A 158 -7.59 18.43 8.73
N PHE A 159 -8.08 18.06 9.92
CA PHE A 159 -9.08 17.01 10.12
C PHE A 159 -8.63 15.63 9.62
N GLU A 160 -7.38 15.31 9.91
CA GLU A 160 -6.67 14.22 9.28
C GLU A 160 -6.05 13.25 10.30
N LEU A 161 -6.05 11.96 9.95
CA LEU A 161 -5.22 10.94 10.58
C LEU A 161 -4.15 10.49 9.58
N ILE A 162 -2.89 10.76 9.87
CA ILE A 162 -1.73 10.34 9.07
C ILE A 162 -1.27 8.98 9.58
N VAL A 163 -1.28 7.96 8.73
CA VAL A 163 -0.74 6.63 9.02
C VAL A 163 0.59 6.49 8.32
N GLN A 164 1.67 6.47 9.09
CA GLN A 164 3.03 6.33 8.57
C GLN A 164 3.37 4.84 8.47
N ILE A 165 3.82 4.39 7.30
CA ILE A 165 4.14 2.99 7.02
C ILE A 165 5.60 2.78 6.61
N ASP A 166 5.99 1.52 6.56
CA ASP A 166 7.19 1.01 5.92
C ASP A 166 6.73 0.02 4.85
N ALA A 167 6.47 0.53 3.63
CA ALA A 167 6.07 -0.29 2.50
C ALA A 167 7.29 -0.99 1.91
N ILE A 168 7.50 -2.25 2.30
CA ILE A 168 8.59 -3.08 1.80
C ILE A 168 8.26 -3.70 0.44
N ASP A 169 6.98 -3.75 0.10
CA ASP A 169 6.41 -4.27 -1.14
C ASP A 169 5.06 -3.59 -1.38
N GLU A 170 4.45 -3.83 -2.53
CA GLU A 170 3.04 -3.48 -2.72
C GLU A 170 2.16 -4.20 -1.68
N GLY A 171 1.06 -3.56 -1.30
CA GLY A 171 0.33 -4.00 -0.13
C GLY A 171 -1.05 -3.40 0.03
N MET A 172 -1.63 -3.75 1.17
CA MET A 172 -2.96 -3.30 1.55
C MET A 172 -2.97 -3.05 3.04
N ILE A 173 -3.60 -1.93 3.43
CA ILE A 173 -3.94 -1.64 4.81
C ILE A 173 -5.46 -1.50 4.94
N THR A 174 -6.01 -2.15 5.95
CA THR A 174 -7.39 -1.99 6.39
C THR A 174 -7.42 -1.38 7.78
N LEU A 175 -8.22 -0.34 7.99
CA LEU A 175 -8.31 0.43 9.23
C LEU A 175 -9.75 0.46 9.70
N ASP A 176 -9.99 0.08 10.95
CA ASP A 176 -11.28 0.22 11.64
C ASP A 176 -11.27 1.53 12.42
N LEU A 177 -11.86 2.56 11.82
CA LEU A 177 -11.84 3.94 12.30
C LEU A 177 -13.04 4.20 13.22
N PRO A 178 -12.83 4.49 14.52
CA PRO A 178 -13.94 4.76 15.43
C PRO A 178 -14.54 6.15 15.16
N ARG A 179 -15.85 6.20 14.94
CA ARG A 179 -16.59 7.46 14.65
C ARG A 179 -16.56 8.45 15.80
N GLU A 180 -16.29 8.00 17.03
CA GLU A 180 -16.07 8.91 18.15
C GLU A 180 -14.86 9.85 17.93
N PHE A 181 -13.84 9.36 17.22
CA PHE A 181 -12.58 10.08 17.03
C PHE A 181 -12.39 10.55 15.59
N ILE A 182 -12.90 9.86 14.57
CA ILE A 182 -12.69 10.27 13.19
C ILE A 182 -13.89 9.91 12.32
N GLY A 183 -14.32 10.85 11.49
CA GLY A 183 -15.46 10.65 10.63
C GLY A 183 -15.56 11.68 9.51
N ALA A 184 -16.23 11.29 8.44
CA ALA A 184 -16.68 12.20 7.39
C ALA A 184 -18.20 12.13 7.31
N GLU A 185 -18.85 13.24 7.66
CA GLU A 185 -20.31 13.36 7.77
C GLU A 185 -20.79 14.69 7.18
N LYS A 186 -21.93 14.65 6.50
CA LYS A 186 -22.63 15.84 6.03
C LYS A 186 -23.29 16.58 7.19
N GLN A 187 -23.71 17.81 6.92
CA GLN A 187 -24.50 18.60 7.88
C GLN A 187 -25.82 17.93 8.32
N ASP A 188 -26.33 16.97 7.55
CA ASP A 188 -27.52 16.19 7.90
C ASP A 188 -27.21 14.90 8.68
N GLY A 189 -25.95 14.70 9.09
CA GLY A 189 -25.48 13.55 9.87
C GLY A 189 -25.35 12.26 9.07
N LYS A 190 -25.45 12.32 7.74
CA LYS A 190 -25.19 11.16 6.87
C LYS A 190 -23.71 11.07 6.52
N ASP A 191 -23.25 9.85 6.34
CA ASP A 191 -21.88 9.57 5.91
C ASP A 191 -21.54 10.25 4.59
N GLU A 192 -20.41 10.97 4.60
CA GLU A 192 -19.64 11.37 3.43
C GLU A 192 -18.45 10.40 3.28
N LYS A 193 -17.83 10.33 2.11
CA LYS A 193 -16.58 9.58 1.94
C LYS A 193 -15.41 10.31 2.59
N PHE A 194 -14.48 9.55 3.16
CA PHE A 194 -13.15 10.06 3.43
C PHE A 194 -12.43 10.40 2.12
N ILE A 195 -11.49 11.35 2.20
CA ILE A 195 -10.50 11.58 1.14
C ILE A 195 -9.22 10.91 1.62
N ILE A 196 -8.65 10.06 0.77
CA ILE A 196 -7.40 9.34 1.08
C ILE A 196 -6.31 9.86 0.15
N LEU A 197 -5.20 10.31 0.72
CA LEU A 197 -3.99 10.62 -0.04
C LEU A 197 -2.88 9.63 0.37
N ILE A 198 -2.01 9.30 -0.57
CA ILE A 198 -0.75 8.58 -0.32
C ILE A 198 0.37 9.49 -0.80
N ASP A 199 1.25 9.88 0.12
CA ASP A 199 2.32 10.85 -0.11
C ASP A 199 1.82 12.14 -0.82
N GLY A 200 0.66 12.64 -0.38
CA GLY A 200 -0.02 13.82 -0.92
C GLY A 200 -0.78 13.63 -2.25
N ILE A 201 -0.86 12.42 -2.80
CA ILE A 201 -1.59 12.11 -4.04
C ILE A 201 -2.88 11.35 -3.72
N GLU A 202 -4.02 11.78 -4.28
CA GLU A 202 -5.31 11.12 -4.03
C GLU A 202 -5.31 9.66 -4.51
N ALA A 203 -5.66 8.75 -3.60
CA ALA A 203 -5.67 7.31 -3.81
C ALA A 203 -7.09 6.75 -3.78
N LEU A 204 -7.30 5.64 -4.50
CA LEU A 204 -8.56 4.91 -4.46
C LEU A 204 -8.64 4.06 -3.19
N HIS A 205 -9.82 4.04 -2.59
CA HIS A 205 -10.10 3.24 -1.39
C HIS A 205 -11.51 2.65 -1.40
N GLN A 206 -11.69 1.66 -0.55
CA GLN A 206 -13.00 1.06 -0.27
C GLN A 206 -13.42 1.42 1.15
N GLU A 207 -14.69 1.79 1.32
CA GLU A 207 -15.28 2.04 2.63
C GLU A 207 -16.43 1.07 2.88
N SER A 208 -16.48 0.49 4.07
CA SER A 208 -17.61 -0.31 4.53
C SER A 208 -18.03 0.10 5.94
N VAL A 209 -19.33 0.05 6.18
CA VAL A 209 -19.90 0.32 7.51
C VAL A 209 -20.16 -1.03 8.17
N VAL A 210 -19.31 -1.40 9.12
CA VAL A 210 -19.43 -2.66 9.87
C VAL A 210 -20.34 -2.52 11.11
N GLY A 211 -20.61 -1.28 11.55
CA GLY A 211 -21.53 -0.93 12.64
C GLY A 211 -21.84 0.56 12.70
N SER A 212 -22.65 1.01 13.67
CA SER A 212 -22.97 2.43 13.85
C SER A 212 -21.81 3.27 14.40
N ASP A 213 -20.79 2.60 14.95
CA ASP A 213 -19.79 3.24 15.81
C ASP A 213 -18.40 3.31 15.15
N SER A 214 -18.21 2.66 14.00
CA SER A 214 -16.96 2.69 13.25
C SER A 214 -17.18 2.68 11.74
N ARG A 215 -16.12 3.01 10.99
CA ARG A 215 -16.02 2.84 9.54
C ARG A 215 -14.75 2.09 9.21
N VAL A 216 -14.86 1.05 8.40
CA VAL A 216 -13.70 0.31 7.92
C VAL A 216 -13.30 0.83 6.57
N ILE A 217 -12.04 1.24 6.43
CA ILE A 217 -11.47 1.66 5.16
C ILE A 217 -10.36 0.71 4.74
N THR A 218 -10.27 0.42 3.44
CA THR A 218 -9.24 -0.43 2.85
C THR A 218 -8.56 0.33 1.72
N ILE A 219 -7.23 0.39 1.79
CA ILE A 219 -6.36 1.19 0.92
C ILE A 219 -5.23 0.28 0.43
N ASN A 220 -4.97 0.29 -0.88
CA ASN A 220 -3.78 -0.34 -1.45
C ASN A 220 -2.65 0.69 -1.49
N PHE A 221 -1.41 0.23 -1.32
CA PHE A 221 -0.20 1.05 -1.43
C PHE A 221 0.86 0.31 -2.23
N GLU A 222 1.80 1.05 -2.81
CA GLU A 222 2.94 0.53 -3.55
C GLU A 222 4.20 0.48 -2.67
N GLN A 223 5.25 -0.20 -3.15
CA GLN A 223 6.55 -0.17 -2.47
C GLN A 223 7.06 1.27 -2.36
N GLU A 224 7.73 1.58 -1.24
CA GLU A 224 8.28 2.91 -0.92
C GLU A 224 7.26 3.98 -0.48
N ASP A 225 5.95 3.73 -0.61
CA ASP A 225 4.92 4.61 -0.05
C ASP A 225 5.11 4.79 1.46
N SER A 226 4.90 6.02 1.96
CA SER A 226 5.31 6.37 3.32
C SER A 226 4.21 6.91 4.22
N ASP A 227 3.41 7.87 3.74
CA ASP A 227 2.38 8.54 4.52
C ASP A 227 1.01 8.32 3.85
N ILE A 228 0.09 7.69 4.59
CA ILE A 228 -1.31 7.53 4.19
C ILE A 228 -2.16 8.52 4.98
N GLU A 229 -2.78 9.45 4.28
CA GLU A 229 -3.45 10.63 4.82
C GLU A 229 -4.96 10.42 4.75
N ILE A 230 -5.63 10.28 5.90
CA ILE A 230 -7.06 10.01 5.98
C ILE A 230 -7.78 11.27 6.42
N ILE A 231 -8.39 11.95 5.46
CA ILE A 231 -9.03 13.25 5.67
C ILE A 231 -10.53 13.08 5.82
N GLY A 232 -11.06 13.50 6.97
CA GLY A 232 -12.47 13.50 7.30
C GLY A 232 -13.09 14.88 7.35
N THR A 233 -14.29 14.96 7.95
CA THR A 233 -14.90 16.23 8.36
C THR A 233 -14.54 16.61 9.80
N TYR A 234 -14.01 15.66 10.56
CA TYR A 234 -13.42 15.86 11.87
C TYR A 234 -12.41 14.74 12.16
N VAL A 235 -11.41 15.09 12.97
CA VAL A 235 -10.55 14.16 13.70
C VAL A 235 -10.43 14.69 15.13
N VAL A 236 -10.52 13.79 16.10
CA VAL A 236 -10.66 14.04 17.54
C VAL A 236 -11.53 15.28 17.81
N PRO A 237 -12.87 15.14 17.76
CA PRO A 237 -13.76 16.28 17.85
C PRO A 237 -13.42 17.18 19.03
N GLU A 238 -13.19 18.47 18.77
CA GLU A 238 -13.37 19.45 19.83
C GLU A 238 -14.83 19.34 20.26
N PHE A 239 -15.08 18.99 21.53
CA PHE A 239 -16.43 18.83 22.08
C PHE A 239 -17.40 19.80 21.43
N SER A 240 -18.44 19.26 20.79
CA SER A 240 -19.44 20.09 20.13
C SER A 240 -19.91 21.21 21.06
N THR A 241 -20.29 22.37 20.51
CA THR A 241 -20.79 23.50 21.30
C THR A 241 -21.91 23.08 22.25
N ILE A 242 -22.68 22.05 21.89
CA ILE A 242 -23.72 21.44 22.72
C ILE A 242 -23.14 20.74 23.95
N ALA A 243 -22.10 19.92 23.81
CA ALA A 243 -21.44 19.26 24.94
C ALA A 243 -20.83 20.29 25.91
N VAL A 244 -20.21 21.35 25.38
CA VAL A 244 -19.69 22.48 26.18
C VAL A 244 -20.83 23.23 26.87
N MET A 245 -21.95 23.49 26.20
CA MET A 245 -23.13 24.12 26.80
C MET A 245 -23.73 23.27 27.92
N ILE A 246 -23.86 21.95 27.73
CA ILE A 246 -24.34 21.02 28.77
C ILE A 246 -23.38 21.04 29.96
N LEU A 247 -22.07 21.02 29.72
CA LEU A 247 -21.05 21.12 30.77
C LEU A 247 -21.17 22.45 31.55
N ILE A 248 -21.30 23.57 30.85
CA ILE A 248 -21.50 24.90 31.46
C ILE A 248 -22.77 24.92 32.30
N VAL A 249 -23.89 24.40 31.77
CA VAL A 249 -25.17 24.34 32.50
C VAL A 249 -25.04 23.46 33.74
N GLY A 250 -24.34 22.32 33.66
CA GLY A 250 -24.07 21.44 34.80
C GLY A 250 -23.23 22.12 35.89
N ILE A 251 -22.15 22.80 35.50
CA ILE A 251 -21.32 23.58 36.43
C ILE A 251 -22.14 24.71 37.08
N MET A 252 -22.96 25.43 36.30
CA MET A 252 -23.82 26.49 36.84
C MET A 252 -24.88 25.95 37.81
N ALA A 253 -25.48 24.80 37.51
CA ALA A 253 -26.46 24.14 38.39
C ALA A 253 -25.83 23.71 39.72
N THR A 254 -24.64 23.10 39.69
CA THR A 254 -23.92 22.68 40.91
C THR A 254 -23.50 23.87 41.77
N ILE A 255 -23.03 24.96 41.16
CA ILE A 255 -22.73 26.21 41.86
C ILE A 255 -23.99 26.79 42.51
N ALA A 256 -25.11 26.84 41.79
CA ALA A 256 -26.38 27.35 42.32
C ALA A 256 -26.87 26.50 43.52
N MET A 257 -26.81 25.17 43.42
CA MET A 257 -27.16 24.26 44.51
C MET A 257 -26.24 24.40 45.72
N THR A 258 -24.95 24.65 45.50
CA THR A 258 -23.96 24.77 46.59
C THR A 258 -24.04 26.13 47.28
N ARG A 259 -24.32 27.21 46.54
CA ARG A 259 -24.54 28.55 47.11
C ARG A 259 -25.86 28.64 47.88
N ASN A 260 -26.87 27.92 47.42
CA ASN A 260 -28.14 27.82 48.14
C ASN A 260 -28.01 26.70 49.17
N LYS A 261 -27.41 26.97 50.34
CA LYS A 261 -27.42 26.04 51.48
C LYS A 261 -28.87 25.60 51.73
N ILE A 262 -29.26 24.46 51.18
CA ILE A 262 -30.57 23.88 51.45
C ILE A 262 -30.51 23.54 52.94
N GLN A 263 -31.17 24.35 53.76
CA GLN A 263 -31.50 23.98 55.13
C GLN A 263 -32.50 22.83 55.02
N ILE A 264 -32.00 21.63 54.77
CA ILE A 264 -32.78 20.41 54.96
C ILE A 264 -32.96 20.30 56.47
N LYS A 265 -34.08 20.83 56.97
CA LYS A 265 -34.56 20.49 58.30
C LYS A 265 -34.99 19.02 58.23
N ILE A 266 -34.17 18.16 58.83
CA ILE A 266 -34.51 16.78 59.17
C ILE A 266 -35.52 16.82 60.33
#